data_AF-A0A174HY82-F1
#
_entry.id   AF-A0A174HY82-F1
#
_cell.length_a   1.000
_cell.length_b   1.000
_cell.length_c   1.000
_cell.angle_alpha   90.00
_cell.angle_beta   90.00
_cell.angle_gamma   90.00
#
_symmetry.space_group_name_H-M   'P 1'
#
loop_
_entity.id
_entity.type
_entity.pdbx_description
1 polymer ?
#
loop_
_entity_poly.entity_id
_entity_poly.type
_entity_poly.pdbx_seq_one_letter_code
_entity_poly.pdbx_strand_id
1 'polypeptide(L)'
;MGKQQIMTLVGNGFDISVLKKYGKGVTTSYQTFYSFFKFINGEDCNNFFIEQMKEAKDKDEPDWSDFEALLAKNIENITSKDSEKIKQLNNDLKEIQHCFARFLNEVVDSDIINKLSNATSVDIDCGKWGEITYPERSYTCFLGDLSCEQYKKCKFHNRIDHGEQLKYIFIDFNYTSLLDNYLYLDKDIFSPEPYYTSDNNINFITNPKEYDGHCTIEMRRSFLNASCKMLPVDIYHPHGYQDIPKSLLFGTESLECDKVKDERRTFIKSYWARDEERYADKFKETSLFIVYGCSLGSSDSWWWNKIYERLLDEDFAELFIYNYENLNRDSVIKKFMNGCGKESMTSDEYDKIAEHIFIIDFGDNNDDIVFLQLPELPSDY
;
A
#
# COMPACT_ATOMS: atom_id res chain seq x y z
N MET A 1 -8.93 26.32 10.34
CA MET A 1 -7.72 25.68 9.80
C MET A 1 -7.45 24.44 10.62
N GLY A 2 -8.05 23.34 10.20
CA GLY A 2 -7.72 22.00 10.64
C GLY A 2 -6.57 21.41 9.83
N LYS A 3 -6.28 20.15 10.17
CA LYS A 3 -5.29 19.30 9.53
C LYS A 3 -6.00 17.98 9.21
N GLN A 4 -5.95 17.55 7.95
CA GLN A 4 -6.38 16.22 7.53
C GLN A 4 -5.15 15.37 7.26
N GLN A 5 -5.03 14.26 7.98
CA GLN A 5 -3.97 13.30 7.75
C GLN A 5 -4.51 12.09 6.98
N ILE A 6 -3.84 11.79 5.87
CA ILE A 6 -4.19 10.73 4.94
C ILE A 6 -3.05 9.73 4.96
N MET A 7 -3.36 8.51 5.39
CA MET A 7 -2.39 7.41 5.44
C MET A 7 -2.69 6.42 4.34
N THR A 8 -1.75 6.24 3.42
CA THR A 8 -1.85 5.29 2.31
C THR A 8 -0.94 4.10 2.59
N LEU A 9 -1.47 2.89 2.45
CA LEU A 9 -0.71 1.65 2.49
C LEU A 9 -0.67 1.08 1.08
N VAL A 10 0.53 0.93 0.54
CA VAL A 10 0.77 0.48 -0.84
C VAL A 10 1.53 -0.84 -0.84
N GLY A 11 1.02 -1.83 -1.56
CA GLY A 11 1.62 -3.15 -1.67
C GLY A 11 2.12 -3.49 -3.06
N ASN A 12 2.62 -4.72 -3.21
CA ASN A 12 3.27 -5.26 -4.42
C ASN A 12 2.41 -5.16 -5.69
N GLY A 13 1.10 -5.00 -5.58
CA GLY A 13 0.23 -4.73 -6.72
C GLY A 13 0.64 -3.49 -7.51
N PHE A 14 1.19 -2.46 -6.87
CA PHE A 14 1.68 -1.27 -7.56
C PHE A 14 2.91 -1.58 -8.42
N ASP A 15 3.98 -2.14 -7.83
CA ASP A 15 5.20 -2.53 -8.54
C ASP A 15 4.91 -3.50 -9.69
N ILE A 16 4.04 -4.50 -9.44
CA ILE A 16 3.60 -5.44 -10.47
C ILE A 16 2.93 -4.71 -11.64
N SER A 17 2.08 -3.71 -11.36
CA SER A 17 1.37 -2.95 -12.40
C SER A 17 2.34 -2.10 -13.23
N VAL A 18 3.29 -1.43 -12.56
CA VAL A 18 4.36 -0.67 -13.22
C VAL A 18 5.21 -1.57 -14.11
N LEU A 19 5.60 -2.74 -13.63
CA LEU A 19 6.42 -3.70 -14.37
C LEU A 19 5.67 -4.42 -15.48
N LYS A 20 4.37 -4.65 -15.33
CA LYS A 20 3.52 -5.12 -16.44
C LYS A 20 3.46 -4.07 -17.55
N LYS A 21 3.35 -2.78 -17.20
CA LYS A 21 3.16 -1.70 -18.17
C LYS A 21 4.45 -1.27 -18.87
N TYR A 22 5.52 -1.05 -18.10
CA TYR A 22 6.77 -0.50 -18.61
C TYR A 22 7.94 -1.48 -18.57
N GLY A 23 7.77 -2.61 -17.88
CA GLY A 23 8.79 -3.62 -17.66
C GLY A 23 9.03 -4.55 -18.84
N LYS A 24 9.92 -5.52 -18.64
CA LYS A 24 10.41 -6.45 -19.66
C LYS A 24 9.72 -7.82 -19.60
N GLY A 25 8.45 -7.85 -19.20
CA GLY A 25 7.67 -9.09 -19.03
C GLY A 25 8.00 -9.89 -17.76
N VAL A 26 8.72 -9.28 -16.82
CA VAL A 26 9.12 -9.86 -15.52
C VAL A 26 8.62 -8.92 -14.42
N THR A 27 8.01 -9.47 -13.36
CA THR A 27 7.42 -8.69 -12.25
C THR A 27 8.07 -9.04 -10.92
N THR A 28 7.79 -8.26 -9.88
CA THR A 28 8.22 -8.51 -8.48
C THR A 28 7.41 -9.59 -7.76
N SER A 29 6.69 -10.45 -8.50
CA SER A 29 5.91 -11.52 -7.90
C SER A 29 6.79 -12.62 -7.30
N TYR A 30 6.32 -13.28 -6.23
CA TYR A 30 7.04 -14.41 -5.65
C TYR A 30 7.16 -15.61 -6.60
N GLN A 31 6.21 -15.80 -7.54
CA GLN A 31 6.33 -16.81 -8.59
C GLN A 31 7.54 -16.55 -9.50
N THR A 32 7.71 -15.28 -9.90
CA THR A 32 8.84 -14.86 -10.73
C THR A 32 10.15 -14.97 -9.97
N PHE A 33 10.17 -14.54 -8.70
CA PHE A 33 11.34 -14.70 -7.84
C PHE A 33 11.74 -16.16 -7.66
N TYR A 34 10.80 -17.08 -7.41
CA TYR A 34 11.09 -18.52 -7.30
C TYR A 34 11.82 -19.03 -8.55
N SER A 35 11.33 -18.64 -9.73
CA SER A 35 11.92 -19.03 -11.02
C SER A 35 13.33 -18.45 -11.19
N PHE A 36 13.55 -17.19 -10.78
CA PHE A 36 14.86 -16.57 -10.76
C PHE A 36 15.83 -17.27 -9.79
N PHE A 37 15.38 -17.58 -8.58
CA PHE A 37 16.19 -18.25 -7.56
C PHE A 37 16.71 -19.60 -8.07
N LYS A 38 15.83 -20.42 -8.66
CA LYS A 38 16.19 -21.70 -9.27
C LYS A 38 17.13 -21.55 -10.46
N PHE A 39 16.93 -20.53 -11.29
CA PHE A 39 17.82 -20.25 -12.42
C PHE A 39 19.26 -19.95 -11.97
N ILE A 40 19.45 -19.12 -10.93
CA ILE A 40 20.79 -18.71 -10.51
C ILE A 40 21.49 -19.73 -9.59
N ASN A 41 20.74 -20.47 -8.77
CA ASN A 41 21.30 -21.39 -7.75
C ASN A 41 21.24 -22.86 -8.17
N GLY A 42 20.57 -23.19 -9.28
CA GLY A 42 20.34 -24.54 -9.75
C GLY A 42 19.13 -25.23 -9.10
N GLU A 43 18.71 -26.35 -9.68
CA GLU A 43 17.53 -27.11 -9.24
C GLU A 43 17.68 -27.74 -7.85
N ASP A 44 18.91 -28.13 -7.50
CA ASP A 44 19.27 -28.81 -6.25
C ASP A 44 19.71 -27.85 -5.12
N CYS A 45 19.22 -26.60 -5.14
CA CYS A 45 19.54 -25.63 -4.09
C CYS A 45 19.00 -26.09 -2.72
N ASN A 46 19.89 -26.15 -1.71
CA ASN A 46 19.57 -26.59 -0.35
C ASN A 46 19.08 -25.42 0.52
N ASN A 47 17.97 -24.81 0.13
CA ASN A 47 17.31 -23.76 0.90
C ASN A 47 15.91 -24.23 1.31
N PHE A 48 15.67 -24.29 2.62
CA PHE A 48 14.44 -24.87 3.17
C PHE A 48 13.17 -24.24 2.60
N PHE A 49 13.08 -22.91 2.56
CA PHE A 49 11.84 -22.26 2.12
C PHE A 49 11.57 -22.44 0.61
N ILE A 50 12.62 -22.48 -0.20
CA ILE A 50 12.50 -22.76 -1.64
C ILE A 50 12.08 -24.21 -1.89
N GLU A 51 12.55 -25.15 -1.07
CA GLU A 51 12.06 -26.53 -1.09
C GLU A 51 10.58 -26.60 -0.71
N GLN A 52 10.15 -25.88 0.32
CA GLN A 52 8.72 -25.82 0.69
C GLN A 52 7.85 -25.24 -0.42
N MET A 53 8.30 -24.19 -1.11
CA MET A 53 7.60 -23.67 -2.30
C MET A 53 7.53 -24.71 -3.42
N LYS A 54 8.61 -25.48 -3.64
CA LYS A 54 8.62 -26.56 -4.63
C LYS A 54 7.61 -27.65 -4.27
N GLU A 55 7.60 -28.12 -3.02
CA GLU A 55 6.66 -29.15 -2.58
C GLU A 55 5.20 -28.71 -2.69
N ALA A 56 4.91 -27.47 -2.30
CA ALA A 56 3.56 -26.90 -2.41
C ALA A 56 3.13 -26.79 -3.88
N LYS A 57 4.06 -26.39 -4.77
CA LYS A 57 3.83 -26.33 -6.21
C LYS A 57 3.59 -27.71 -6.83
N ASP A 58 4.38 -28.71 -6.44
CA ASP A 58 4.23 -30.09 -6.92
C ASP A 58 2.90 -30.74 -6.45
N LYS A 59 2.32 -30.24 -5.35
CA LYS A 59 0.99 -30.62 -4.84
C LYS A 59 -0.16 -29.79 -5.40
N ASP A 60 0.13 -28.83 -6.29
CA ASP A 60 -0.85 -27.91 -6.87
C ASP A 60 -1.63 -27.11 -5.80
N GLU A 61 -0.95 -26.72 -4.71
CA GLU A 61 -1.54 -25.88 -3.67
C GLU A 61 -1.76 -24.45 -4.24
N PRO A 62 -2.93 -23.82 -4.04
CA PRO A 62 -3.27 -22.53 -4.66
C PRO A 62 -2.31 -21.40 -4.26
N ASP A 63 -1.81 -21.42 -3.02
CA ASP A 63 -0.94 -20.40 -2.45
C ASP A 63 0.54 -20.85 -2.40
N TRP A 64 0.96 -21.75 -3.29
CA TRP A 64 2.34 -22.30 -3.29
C TRP A 64 3.44 -21.23 -3.39
N SER A 65 3.11 -20.08 -3.96
CA SER A 65 4.01 -18.95 -4.12
C SER A 65 3.87 -17.89 -3.05
N ASP A 66 2.89 -17.99 -2.15
CA ASP A 66 2.80 -17.10 -1.00
C ASP A 66 3.90 -17.48 0.00
N PHE A 67 5.03 -16.79 -0.15
CA PHE A 67 6.21 -17.02 0.66
C PHE A 67 5.93 -16.83 2.15
N GLU A 68 5.11 -15.84 2.51
CA GLU A 68 4.85 -15.48 3.91
C GLU A 68 3.90 -16.47 4.58
N ALA A 69 2.88 -16.94 3.86
CA ALA A 69 2.00 -18.00 4.33
C ALA A 69 2.78 -19.32 4.54
N LEU A 70 3.64 -19.70 3.59
CA LEU A 70 4.51 -20.87 3.73
C LEU A 70 5.47 -20.71 4.90
N LEU A 71 6.09 -19.54 5.05
CA LEU A 71 6.99 -19.25 6.16
C LEU A 71 6.27 -19.42 7.51
N ALA A 72 5.07 -18.87 7.65
CA ALA A 72 4.25 -18.99 8.87
C ALA A 72 3.94 -20.45 9.22
N LYS A 73 3.35 -21.20 8.27
CA LYS A 73 3.00 -22.62 8.43
C LYS A 73 4.20 -23.47 8.86
N ASN A 74 5.39 -23.19 8.33
CA ASN A 74 6.58 -23.95 8.67
C ASN A 74 7.17 -23.58 10.03
N ILE A 75 7.10 -22.32 10.44
CA ILE A 75 7.63 -21.86 11.73
C ILE A 75 6.73 -22.26 12.90
N GLU A 76 5.41 -22.28 12.70
CA GLU A 76 4.45 -22.71 13.73
C GLU A 76 4.72 -24.12 14.24
N ASN A 77 5.14 -25.02 13.35
CA ASN A 77 5.47 -26.41 13.65
C ASN A 77 6.81 -26.60 14.39
N ILE A 78 7.58 -25.54 14.57
CA ILE A 78 8.88 -25.60 15.24
C ILE A 78 8.71 -25.31 16.73
N THR A 79 9.36 -26.14 17.55
CA THR A 79 9.39 -25.93 19.00
C THR A 79 10.24 -24.70 19.33
N SER A 80 9.73 -23.81 20.20
CA SER A 80 10.41 -22.57 20.62
C SER A 80 11.76 -22.76 21.31
N LYS A 81 12.14 -24.00 21.64
CA LYS A 81 13.42 -24.40 22.26
C LYS A 81 14.42 -24.99 21.26
N ASP A 82 14.03 -25.18 20.01
CA ASP A 82 14.90 -25.73 18.96
C ASP A 82 15.74 -24.60 18.32
N SER A 83 16.70 -24.10 19.10
CA SER A 83 17.54 -22.98 18.70
C SER A 83 18.40 -23.30 17.46
N GLU A 84 18.78 -24.56 17.28
CA GLU A 84 19.55 -24.99 16.11
C GLU A 84 18.72 -24.89 14.82
N LYS A 85 17.47 -25.39 14.85
CA LYS A 85 16.57 -25.26 13.70
C LYS A 85 16.20 -23.80 13.40
N ILE A 86 15.94 -23.00 14.43
CA ILE A 86 15.66 -21.55 14.27
C ILE A 86 16.86 -20.83 13.65
N LYS A 87 18.08 -21.17 14.07
CA LYS A 87 19.31 -20.61 13.50
C LYS A 87 19.50 -21.02 12.04
N GLN A 88 19.19 -22.28 11.69
CA GLN A 88 19.21 -22.75 10.30
C GLN A 88 18.24 -21.95 9.43
N LEU A 89 16.97 -21.83 9.85
CA LEU A 89 15.97 -21.06 9.10
C LEU A 89 16.35 -19.59 8.92
N ASN A 90 16.94 -18.97 9.94
CA ASN A 90 17.44 -17.60 9.82
C ASN A 90 18.58 -17.48 8.79
N ASN A 91 19.40 -18.51 8.60
CA ASN A 91 20.43 -18.50 7.56
C ASN A 91 19.81 -18.69 6.17
N ASP A 92 18.84 -19.59 6.03
CA ASP A 92 18.11 -19.81 4.77
C ASP A 92 17.33 -18.55 4.35
N LEU A 93 16.75 -17.82 5.32
CA LEU A 93 16.08 -16.56 5.07
C LEU A 93 17.05 -15.46 4.61
N LYS A 94 18.27 -15.42 5.16
CA LYS A 94 19.34 -14.49 4.71
C LYS A 94 19.80 -14.77 3.30
N GLU A 95 19.87 -16.03 2.90
CA GLU A 95 20.16 -16.40 1.52
C GLU A 95 19.07 -15.87 0.58
N ILE A 96 17.80 -16.06 0.95
CA ILE A 96 16.65 -15.50 0.22
C ILE A 96 16.74 -13.97 0.17
N GLN A 97 17.04 -13.28 1.27
CA GLN A 97 17.20 -11.83 1.30
C GLN A 97 18.23 -11.34 0.28
N HIS A 98 19.43 -11.95 0.26
CA HIS A 98 20.46 -11.57 -0.71
C HIS A 98 20.06 -11.86 -2.15
N CYS A 99 19.43 -13.01 -2.40
CA CYS A 99 18.96 -13.38 -3.73
C CYS A 99 17.82 -12.47 -4.20
N PHE A 100 16.90 -12.11 -3.30
CA PHE A 100 15.77 -11.23 -3.59
C PHE A 100 16.24 -9.81 -3.88
N ALA A 101 17.19 -9.27 -3.10
CA ALA A 101 17.79 -7.98 -3.41
C ALA A 101 18.40 -7.95 -4.81
N ARG A 102 19.13 -9.01 -5.19
CA ARG A 102 19.69 -9.13 -6.54
C ARG A 102 18.59 -9.18 -7.60
N PHE A 103 17.56 -10.01 -7.37
CA PHE A 103 16.40 -10.11 -8.25
C PHE A 103 15.74 -8.75 -8.50
N LEU A 104 15.44 -8.01 -7.43
CA LEU A 104 14.83 -6.68 -7.52
C LEU A 104 15.69 -5.71 -8.35
N ASN A 105 17.01 -5.70 -8.15
CA ASN A 105 17.93 -4.87 -8.93
C ASN A 105 18.01 -5.25 -10.42
N GLU A 106 17.71 -6.50 -10.78
CA GLU A 106 17.64 -6.94 -12.18
C GLU A 106 16.29 -6.61 -12.83
N VAL A 107 15.21 -6.58 -12.04
CA VAL A 107 13.84 -6.32 -12.52
C VAL A 107 13.53 -4.82 -12.56
N VAL A 108 13.96 -4.08 -11.54
CA VAL A 108 13.76 -2.63 -11.38
C VAL A 108 15.10 -1.94 -11.62
N ASP A 109 15.42 -1.76 -12.90
CA ASP A 109 16.60 -1.04 -13.35
C ASP A 109 16.31 0.45 -13.60
N SER A 110 17.37 1.20 -13.92
CA SER A 110 17.24 2.64 -14.23
C SER A 110 16.36 2.94 -15.44
N ASP A 111 16.20 2.00 -16.38
CA ASP A 111 15.34 2.20 -17.55
C ASP A 111 13.86 2.21 -17.13
N ILE A 112 13.45 1.32 -16.23
CA ILE A 112 12.08 1.31 -15.68
C ILE A 112 11.80 2.57 -14.87
N ILE A 113 12.74 3.00 -14.05
CA ILE A 113 12.62 4.23 -13.24
C ILE A 113 12.44 5.46 -14.15
N ASN A 114 13.26 5.58 -15.19
CA ASN A 114 13.17 6.67 -16.14
C ASN A 114 11.87 6.62 -16.95
N LYS A 115 11.44 5.44 -17.40
CA LYS A 115 10.15 5.28 -18.10
C LYS A 115 8.98 5.74 -17.25
N LEU A 116 8.94 5.30 -15.99
CA LEU A 116 7.91 5.69 -15.05
C LEU A 116 7.90 7.21 -14.85
N SER A 117 9.06 7.80 -14.54
CA SER A 117 9.19 9.25 -14.33
C SER A 117 8.72 10.05 -15.54
N ASN A 118 9.20 9.70 -16.74
CA ASN A 118 8.81 10.41 -17.96
C ASN A 118 7.33 10.26 -18.30
N ALA A 119 6.73 9.11 -17.99
CA ALA A 119 5.30 8.91 -18.20
C ALA A 119 4.47 9.75 -17.23
N THR A 120 4.89 9.86 -15.96
CA THR A 120 4.09 10.49 -14.90
C THR A 120 4.24 12.01 -14.80
N SER A 121 5.36 12.56 -15.24
CA SER A 121 5.63 14.00 -15.21
C SER A 121 4.96 14.79 -16.35
N VAL A 122 4.08 14.16 -17.14
CA VAL A 122 3.34 14.81 -18.21
C VAL A 122 2.12 15.55 -17.63
N ASP A 123 1.93 16.79 -18.07
CA ASP A 123 0.74 17.57 -17.77
C ASP A 123 -0.49 16.98 -18.46
N ILE A 124 -1.55 16.80 -17.68
CA ILE A 124 -2.85 16.33 -18.15
C ILE A 124 -3.84 17.47 -18.02
N ASP A 125 -4.54 17.78 -19.11
CA ASP A 125 -5.69 18.67 -19.06
C ASP A 125 -6.80 18.04 -18.21
N CYS A 126 -6.97 18.54 -16.99
CA CYS A 126 -8.05 18.14 -16.10
C CYS A 126 -9.32 19.00 -16.34
N GLY A 127 -9.46 19.56 -17.55
CA GLY A 127 -10.55 20.41 -17.95
C GLY A 127 -10.60 21.70 -17.13
N LYS A 128 -11.67 21.90 -16.37
CA LYS A 128 -11.88 23.13 -15.58
C LYS A 128 -10.90 23.29 -14.41
N TRP A 129 -10.11 22.26 -14.10
CA TRP A 129 -9.16 22.26 -12.99
C TRP A 129 -7.73 22.62 -13.40
N GLY A 130 -7.49 22.78 -14.72
CA GLY A 130 -6.19 23.11 -15.28
C GLY A 130 -5.33 21.88 -15.58
N GLU A 131 -4.09 22.16 -15.95
CA GLU A 131 -3.05 21.15 -16.19
C GLU A 131 -2.47 20.69 -14.86
N ILE A 132 -2.41 19.37 -14.66
CA ILE A 132 -1.84 18.71 -13.48
C ILE A 132 -1.15 17.42 -13.88
N THR A 133 -0.12 17.03 -13.14
CA THR A 133 0.60 15.77 -13.37
C THR A 133 -0.08 14.56 -12.70
N TYR A 134 0.33 13.33 -13.07
CA TYR A 134 -0.19 12.09 -12.45
C TYR A 134 0.06 11.99 -10.92
N PRO A 135 1.22 12.38 -10.40
CA PRO A 135 1.47 12.41 -8.96
C PRO A 135 0.52 13.39 -8.25
N GLU A 136 0.38 14.61 -8.77
CA GLU A 136 -0.55 15.61 -8.24
C GLU A 136 -2.00 15.13 -8.27
N ARG A 137 -2.43 14.44 -9.31
CA ARG A 137 -3.76 13.80 -9.38
C ARG A 137 -3.97 12.79 -8.26
N SER A 138 -2.95 12.00 -7.96
CA SER A 138 -3.00 11.03 -6.87
C SER A 138 -3.14 11.71 -5.51
N TYR A 139 -2.62 12.93 -5.36
CA TYR A 139 -2.78 13.75 -4.15
C TYR A 139 -4.08 14.55 -4.09
N THR A 140 -4.73 14.86 -5.21
CA THR A 140 -5.78 15.89 -5.24
C THR A 140 -7.11 15.43 -5.79
N CYS A 141 -7.12 14.33 -6.54
CA CYS A 141 -8.26 13.94 -7.38
C CYS A 141 -8.79 12.53 -7.09
N PHE A 142 -8.21 11.78 -6.13
CA PHE A 142 -8.59 10.39 -5.85
C PHE A 142 -10.06 10.20 -5.42
N LEU A 143 -10.75 11.26 -4.98
CA LEU A 143 -12.20 11.21 -4.75
C LEU A 143 -13.00 10.91 -6.02
N GLY A 144 -12.39 11.07 -7.20
CA GLY A 144 -12.96 10.70 -8.49
C GLY A 144 -13.16 9.21 -8.64
N ASP A 145 -12.48 8.39 -7.84
CA ASP A 145 -12.57 6.95 -7.94
C ASP A 145 -13.80 6.39 -7.21
N LEU A 146 -14.45 7.21 -6.36
CA LEU A 146 -15.71 6.84 -5.72
C LEU A 146 -16.86 6.84 -6.74
N SER A 147 -17.74 5.84 -6.64
CA SER A 147 -19.04 5.90 -7.31
C SER A 147 -19.91 7.02 -6.72
N CYS A 148 -20.94 7.46 -7.44
CA CYS A 148 -21.88 8.49 -6.95
C CYS A 148 -22.50 8.12 -5.58
N GLU A 149 -22.85 6.85 -5.37
CA GLU A 149 -23.41 6.39 -4.10
C GLU A 149 -22.39 6.44 -2.95
N GLN A 150 -21.15 6.02 -3.21
CA GLN A 150 -20.08 6.07 -2.23
C GLN A 150 -19.69 7.49 -1.91
N TYR A 151 -19.56 8.34 -2.92
CA TYR A 151 -19.24 9.75 -2.76
C TYR A 151 -20.27 10.43 -1.85
N LYS A 152 -21.57 10.21 -2.05
CA LYS A 152 -22.63 10.78 -1.19
C LYS A 152 -22.57 10.31 0.26
N LYS A 153 -22.02 9.12 0.52
CA LYS A 153 -21.88 8.55 1.87
C LYS A 153 -20.57 8.96 2.55
N CYS A 154 -19.51 9.15 1.77
CA CYS A 154 -18.21 9.61 2.25
C CYS A 154 -18.35 10.96 2.95
N LYS A 155 -17.75 11.10 4.13
CA LYS A 155 -17.75 12.36 4.88
C LYS A 155 -16.41 13.06 4.79
N PHE A 156 -15.33 12.37 4.40
CA PHE A 156 -13.99 12.96 4.30
C PHE A 156 -13.98 14.22 3.42
N HIS A 157 -14.60 14.18 2.24
CA HIS A 157 -14.60 15.31 1.31
C HIS A 157 -15.24 16.58 1.90
N ASN A 158 -16.20 16.45 2.83
CA ASN A 158 -16.86 17.58 3.49
C ASN A 158 -16.00 18.24 4.59
N ARG A 159 -14.86 17.62 4.94
CA ARG A 159 -13.89 18.10 5.94
C ARG A 159 -12.72 18.86 5.31
N ILE A 160 -12.65 18.93 3.99
CA ILE A 160 -11.63 19.65 3.26
C ILE A 160 -12.21 21.02 2.86
N ASP A 161 -11.59 22.10 3.35
CA ASP A 161 -11.94 23.48 3.02
C ASP A 161 -10.67 24.29 2.74
N HIS A 162 -10.83 25.52 2.27
CA HIS A 162 -9.72 26.43 2.00
C HIS A 162 -8.87 26.67 3.26
N GLY A 163 -7.56 26.53 3.11
CA GLY A 163 -6.58 26.72 4.18
C GLY A 163 -6.39 25.50 5.10
N GLU A 164 -7.06 24.38 4.85
CA GLU A 164 -6.75 23.11 5.54
C GLU A 164 -5.33 22.64 5.23
N GLN A 165 -4.70 21.99 6.21
CA GLN A 165 -3.41 21.33 6.02
C GLN A 165 -3.62 19.87 5.62
N LEU A 166 -2.94 19.43 4.56
CA LEU A 166 -2.97 18.03 4.11
C LEU A 166 -1.63 17.38 4.49
N LYS A 167 -1.69 16.34 5.33
CA LYS A 167 -0.53 15.52 5.68
C LYS A 167 -0.66 14.14 5.06
N TYR A 168 0.19 13.84 4.09
CA TYR A 168 0.28 12.52 3.50
C TYR A 168 1.35 11.67 4.18
N ILE A 169 0.99 10.43 4.50
CA ILE A 169 1.89 9.39 4.99
C ILE A 169 1.68 8.16 4.11
N PHE A 170 2.73 7.71 3.43
CA PHE A 170 2.75 6.46 2.69
C PHE A 170 3.51 5.41 3.48
N ILE A 171 2.89 4.25 3.64
CA ILE A 171 3.51 3.02 4.12
C ILE A 171 3.69 2.16 2.87
N ASP A 172 4.92 2.09 2.39
CA ASP A 172 5.28 1.33 1.21
C ASP A 172 5.77 -0.06 1.62
N PHE A 173 4.93 -1.06 1.38
CA PHE A 173 5.30 -2.46 1.60
C PHE A 173 6.11 -3.05 0.46
N ASN A 174 6.27 -2.30 -0.64
CA ASN A 174 7.20 -2.65 -1.70
C ASN A 174 8.64 -2.53 -1.21
N TYR A 175 9.54 -3.14 -1.97
CA TYR A 175 10.96 -3.12 -1.68
C TYR A 175 11.73 -2.19 -2.63
N THR A 176 11.05 -1.46 -3.51
CA THR A 176 11.66 -0.76 -4.66
C THR A 176 11.41 0.74 -4.58
N SER A 177 12.09 1.51 -5.43
CA SER A 177 11.93 2.97 -5.54
C SER A 177 10.75 3.41 -6.41
N LEU A 178 9.95 2.48 -6.95
CA LEU A 178 8.96 2.83 -7.97
C LEU A 178 7.87 3.75 -7.43
N LEU A 179 7.37 3.52 -6.22
CA LEU A 179 6.37 4.38 -5.60
C LEU A 179 6.96 5.75 -5.23
N ASP A 180 8.15 5.78 -4.63
CA ASP A 180 8.84 7.03 -4.32
C ASP A 180 9.01 7.88 -5.58
N ASN A 181 9.47 7.26 -6.67
CA ASN A 181 9.69 7.92 -7.96
C ASN A 181 8.38 8.40 -8.59
N TYR A 182 7.30 7.61 -8.50
CA TYR A 182 5.98 8.05 -8.95
C TYR A 182 5.49 9.26 -8.16
N LEU A 183 5.60 9.24 -6.83
CA LEU A 183 5.02 10.26 -5.97
C LEU A 183 5.86 11.53 -5.86
N TYR A 184 7.10 11.51 -6.34
CA TYR A 184 8.03 12.61 -6.14
C TYR A 184 7.59 13.87 -6.89
N LEU A 185 7.31 14.92 -6.12
CA LEU A 185 6.99 16.24 -6.64
C LEU A 185 8.27 17.05 -6.74
N ASP A 186 8.91 17.00 -7.91
CA ASP A 186 10.13 17.78 -8.17
C ASP A 186 9.83 19.28 -8.36
N LYS A 187 10.91 20.05 -8.57
CA LYS A 187 10.86 21.52 -8.73
C LYS A 187 10.14 21.98 -10.00
N ASP A 188 9.99 21.10 -10.98
CA ASP A 188 9.39 21.42 -12.27
C ASP A 188 7.87 21.18 -12.19
N ILE A 189 7.43 20.28 -11.29
CA ILE A 189 6.02 19.95 -11.03
C ILE A 189 5.42 20.80 -9.89
N PHE A 190 6.14 21.03 -8.79
CA PHE A 190 5.56 21.57 -7.55
C PHE A 190 6.33 22.74 -6.96
N SER A 191 5.58 23.76 -6.51
CA SER A 191 6.11 24.88 -5.74
C SER A 191 5.55 24.86 -4.31
N PRO A 192 6.40 24.79 -3.27
CA PRO A 192 5.92 24.76 -1.88
C PRO A 192 5.37 26.11 -1.38
N GLU A 193 5.76 27.21 -2.01
CA GLU A 193 5.34 28.58 -1.68
C GLU A 193 5.01 29.37 -2.97
N PRO A 194 3.92 29.03 -3.68
CA PRO A 194 3.60 29.64 -4.97
C PRO A 194 3.06 31.07 -4.85
N TYR A 195 2.62 31.48 -3.66
CA TYR A 195 1.98 32.78 -3.44
C TYR A 195 2.68 33.59 -2.32
N TYR A 196 2.76 34.91 -2.50
CA TYR A 196 3.34 35.81 -1.49
C TYR A 196 2.47 36.06 -0.26
N THR A 197 1.16 35.80 -0.37
CA THR A 197 0.15 36.18 0.64
C THR A 197 -0.58 34.99 1.23
N SER A 198 -0.20 33.76 0.87
CA SER A 198 -0.88 32.54 1.30
C SER A 198 0.12 31.39 1.39
N ASP A 199 -0.02 30.58 2.44
CA ASP A 199 0.71 29.33 2.63
C ASP A 199 0.13 28.16 1.81
N ASN A 200 -0.93 28.39 1.03
CA ASN A 200 -1.53 27.36 0.18
C ASN A 200 -0.57 27.03 -0.97
N ASN A 201 -0.45 25.75 -1.27
CA ASN A 201 0.46 25.26 -2.32
C ASN A 201 -0.15 24.16 -3.19
N ILE A 202 -1.39 23.74 -2.91
CA ILE A 202 -2.10 22.75 -3.72
C ILE A 202 -3.60 23.06 -3.79
N ASN A 203 -4.26 22.65 -4.88
CA ASN A 203 -5.71 22.68 -5.00
C ASN A 203 -6.25 21.24 -4.93
N PHE A 204 -6.92 20.90 -3.84
CA PHE A 204 -7.57 19.61 -3.66
C PHE A 204 -8.96 19.62 -4.31
N ILE A 205 -9.26 18.65 -5.17
CA ILE A 205 -10.54 18.58 -5.88
C ILE A 205 -11.53 17.77 -5.06
N THR A 206 -12.43 18.46 -4.36
CA THR A 206 -13.39 17.85 -3.42
C THR A 206 -14.54 17.14 -4.14
N ASN A 207 -14.89 17.54 -5.37
CA ASN A 207 -15.94 16.91 -6.18
C ASN A 207 -15.54 16.76 -7.67
N PRO A 208 -14.58 15.88 -8.00
CA PRO A 208 -14.01 15.79 -9.35
C PRO A 208 -15.00 15.33 -10.41
N LYS A 209 -16.02 14.52 -10.05
CA LYS A 209 -17.09 14.05 -10.95
C LYS A 209 -18.38 14.87 -10.89
N GLU A 210 -18.38 15.97 -10.16
CA GLU A 210 -19.53 16.89 -10.03
C GLU A 210 -20.83 16.21 -9.59
N TYR A 211 -20.74 15.24 -8.69
CA TYR A 211 -21.93 14.57 -8.18
C TYR A 211 -22.84 15.54 -7.42
N ASP A 212 -24.16 15.40 -7.61
CA ASP A 212 -25.16 16.17 -6.89
C ASP A 212 -25.08 15.91 -5.37
N GLY A 213 -25.23 16.97 -4.56
CA GLY A 213 -25.38 16.86 -3.10
C GLY A 213 -24.13 17.18 -2.27
N HIS A 214 -23.05 17.70 -2.86
CA HIS A 214 -21.87 18.16 -2.13
C HIS A 214 -22.19 19.38 -1.23
N CYS A 215 -21.84 19.33 0.07
CA CYS A 215 -22.00 20.42 1.04
C CYS A 215 -20.85 20.42 2.05
N THR A 216 -19.93 21.39 2.00
CA THR A 216 -18.90 21.51 3.05
C THR A 216 -19.54 21.82 4.41
N ILE A 217 -18.96 21.25 5.48
CA ILE A 217 -19.52 21.31 6.85
C ILE A 217 -19.62 22.76 7.37
N GLU A 218 -18.64 23.62 7.08
CA GLU A 218 -18.57 24.95 7.69
C GLU A 218 -19.43 26.01 7.00
N MET A 219 -19.64 25.92 5.68
CA MET A 219 -20.17 27.07 4.93
C MET A 219 -21.55 26.88 4.28
N ARG A 220 -22.14 25.68 4.28
CA ARG A 220 -23.28 25.37 3.37
C ARG A 220 -23.01 25.82 1.93
N ARG A 221 -21.73 25.82 1.53
CA ARG A 221 -21.26 26.16 0.19
C ARG A 221 -20.63 24.91 -0.39
N SER A 222 -20.99 24.59 -1.62
CA SER A 222 -20.32 23.54 -2.37
C SER A 222 -19.11 24.17 -3.06
N PHE A 223 -17.93 24.04 -2.46
CA PHE A 223 -16.71 24.29 -3.21
C PHE A 223 -16.38 23.04 -3.99
N LEU A 224 -16.14 23.25 -5.28
CA LEU A 224 -15.78 22.23 -6.24
C LEU A 224 -14.30 21.79 -6.06
N ASN A 225 -13.51 22.65 -5.42
CA ASN A 225 -12.11 22.48 -5.05
C ASN A 225 -11.77 23.31 -3.80
N ALA A 226 -10.71 22.95 -3.09
CA ALA A 226 -10.19 23.65 -1.92
C ALA A 226 -8.70 23.96 -2.11
N SER A 227 -8.33 25.22 -1.87
CA SER A 227 -6.91 25.62 -1.85
C SER A 227 -6.34 25.30 -0.48
N CYS A 228 -5.40 24.36 -0.42
CA CYS A 228 -4.88 23.79 0.81
C CYS A 228 -3.36 23.98 0.92
N LYS A 229 -2.84 23.73 2.12
CA LYS A 229 -1.41 23.59 2.39
C LYS A 229 -1.06 22.11 2.49
N MET A 230 -0.47 21.55 1.44
CA MET A 230 0.17 20.24 1.52
C MET A 230 1.48 20.36 2.30
N LEU A 231 1.57 19.57 3.36
CA LEU A 231 2.79 19.40 4.14
C LEU A 231 3.73 18.41 3.42
N PRO A 232 5.03 18.36 3.78
CA PRO A 232 5.93 17.37 3.23
C PRO A 232 5.36 15.96 3.34
N VAL A 233 5.43 15.22 2.22
CA VAL A 233 5.00 13.83 2.12
C VAL A 233 6.01 12.96 2.86
N ASP A 234 5.53 12.09 3.75
CA ASP A 234 6.37 11.07 4.35
C ASP A 234 6.14 9.73 3.63
N ILE A 235 7.21 9.05 3.23
CA ILE A 235 7.17 7.68 2.71
C ILE A 235 8.02 6.81 3.63
N TYR A 236 7.43 5.74 4.16
CA TYR A 236 8.09 4.79 5.04
C TYR A 236 8.11 3.40 4.41
N HIS A 237 9.28 2.77 4.46
CA HIS A 237 9.52 1.43 3.91
C HIS A 237 9.70 0.41 5.06
N PRO A 238 8.63 -0.05 5.73
CA PRO A 238 8.74 -0.96 6.88
C PRO A 238 9.39 -2.31 6.53
N HIS A 239 9.25 -2.76 5.27
CA HIS A 239 9.81 -4.03 4.81
C HIS A 239 11.23 -3.89 4.21
N GLY A 240 11.80 -2.68 4.23
CA GLY A 240 13.13 -2.43 3.70
C GLY A 240 13.13 -2.05 2.22
N TYR A 241 14.33 -1.98 1.66
CA TYR A 241 14.58 -1.33 0.38
C TYR A 241 15.68 -2.07 -0.40
N GLN A 242 15.51 -2.21 -1.72
CA GLN A 242 16.32 -3.08 -2.59
C GLN A 242 17.81 -2.75 -2.57
N ASP A 243 18.15 -1.46 -2.47
CA ASP A 243 19.53 -0.96 -2.44
C ASP A 243 20.22 -1.25 -1.09
N ILE A 244 19.44 -1.69 -0.08
CA ILE A 244 19.92 -2.06 1.25
C ILE A 244 19.48 -3.52 1.52
N PRO A 245 20.18 -4.53 0.98
CA PRO A 245 19.76 -5.94 1.09
C PRO A 245 19.49 -6.42 2.51
N LYS A 246 20.22 -5.90 3.50
CA LYS A 246 20.05 -6.24 4.92
C LYS A 246 18.77 -5.70 5.55
N SER A 247 18.10 -4.76 4.88
CA SER A 247 16.83 -4.18 5.36
C SER A 247 15.62 -5.00 4.93
N LEU A 248 15.74 -5.85 3.90
CA LEU A 248 14.63 -6.63 3.35
C LEU A 248 14.07 -7.58 4.41
N LEU A 249 12.86 -7.29 4.88
CA LEU A 249 12.24 -7.97 5.99
C LEU A 249 11.17 -8.95 5.48
N PHE A 250 11.50 -10.23 5.52
CA PHE A 250 10.55 -11.31 5.34
C PHE A 250 10.11 -11.84 6.70
N GLY A 251 8.83 -12.15 6.82
CA GLY A 251 8.28 -12.64 8.07
C GLY A 251 6.76 -12.79 8.02
N THR A 252 6.16 -12.96 9.18
CA THR A 252 4.71 -13.09 9.33
C THR A 252 4.23 -12.45 10.63
N GLU A 253 3.05 -11.84 10.62
CA GLU A 253 2.35 -11.45 11.84
C GLU A 253 1.47 -12.55 12.44
N SER A 254 1.26 -13.66 11.72
CA SER A 254 0.32 -14.71 12.12
C SER A 254 0.85 -15.67 13.20
N LEU A 255 2.13 -15.55 13.55
CA LEU A 255 2.76 -16.47 14.50
C LEU A 255 2.32 -16.19 15.94
N GLU A 256 1.52 -17.09 16.51
CA GLU A 256 1.20 -17.09 17.93
C GLU A 256 2.41 -17.53 18.77
N CYS A 257 3.14 -16.56 19.34
CA CYS A 257 4.27 -16.85 20.21
C CYS A 257 4.46 -15.82 21.35
N ASP A 258 5.13 -16.24 22.43
CA ASP A 258 5.51 -15.36 23.53
C ASP A 258 6.59 -14.38 23.04
N LYS A 259 6.22 -13.09 22.92
CA LYS A 259 7.08 -12.02 22.40
C LYS A 259 8.37 -11.80 23.23
N VAL A 260 8.48 -12.37 24.43
CA VAL A 260 9.63 -12.19 25.35
C VAL A 260 10.52 -13.43 25.42
N LYS A 261 9.95 -14.63 25.40
CA LYS A 261 10.70 -15.88 25.64
C LYS A 261 10.82 -16.77 24.42
N ASP A 262 10.05 -16.52 23.38
CA ASP A 262 10.04 -17.36 22.18
C ASP A 262 11.06 -16.84 21.16
N GLU A 263 12.03 -17.68 20.78
CA GLU A 263 13.02 -17.35 19.75
C GLU A 263 12.38 -17.18 18.37
N ARG A 264 11.20 -17.77 18.13
CA ARG A 264 10.47 -17.66 16.87
C ARG A 264 9.92 -16.25 16.62
N ARG A 265 9.87 -15.39 17.64
CA ARG A 265 9.53 -13.95 17.47
C ARG A 265 10.43 -13.24 16.46
N THR A 266 11.62 -13.80 16.19
CA THR A 266 12.56 -13.31 15.19
C THR A 266 12.05 -13.47 13.74
N PHE A 267 10.87 -14.05 13.53
CA PHE A 267 10.20 -14.07 12.24
C PHE A 267 8.96 -13.16 12.20
N ILE A 268 8.66 -12.45 13.30
CA ILE A 268 7.57 -11.47 13.34
C ILE A 268 8.07 -10.16 12.76
N LYS A 269 7.37 -9.62 11.74
CA LYS A 269 7.77 -8.40 11.06
C LYS A 269 7.71 -7.21 12.01
N SER A 270 6.58 -7.03 12.71
CA SER A 270 6.34 -5.91 13.62
C SER A 270 7.32 -5.86 14.79
N TYR A 271 7.85 -7.01 15.20
CA TYR A 271 8.91 -7.10 16.19
C TYR A 271 10.23 -6.51 15.67
N TRP A 272 10.65 -6.88 14.45
CA TRP A 272 11.90 -6.40 13.85
C TRP A 272 11.83 -4.98 13.30
N ALA A 273 10.74 -4.67 12.61
CA ALA A 273 10.47 -3.33 12.08
C ALA A 273 10.20 -2.33 13.21
N ARG A 274 9.86 -2.82 14.42
CA ARG A 274 9.49 -2.03 15.60
C ARG A 274 8.27 -1.15 15.32
N ASP A 275 7.23 -1.78 14.82
CA ASP A 275 6.09 -1.07 14.24
C ASP A 275 5.35 -0.23 15.28
N GLU A 276 5.21 -0.76 16.50
CA GLU A 276 4.55 -0.06 17.60
C GLU A 276 5.26 1.25 17.92
N GLU A 277 6.59 1.25 18.04
CA GLU A 277 7.35 2.45 18.38
C GLU A 277 7.51 3.43 17.22
N ARG A 278 7.46 2.96 15.98
CA ARG A 278 7.73 3.80 14.80
C ARG A 278 6.48 4.39 14.18
N TYR A 279 5.36 3.67 14.22
CA TYR A 279 4.20 3.96 13.39
C TYR A 279 2.89 4.10 14.15
N ALA A 280 2.74 3.50 15.34
CA ALA A 280 1.45 3.50 16.05
C ALA A 280 0.92 4.92 16.34
N ASP A 281 1.80 5.86 16.66
CA ASP A 281 1.47 7.27 16.93
C ASP A 281 0.79 7.95 15.73
N LYS A 282 1.09 7.50 14.51
CA LYS A 282 0.59 8.10 13.28
C LYS A 282 -0.88 7.75 13.03
N PHE A 283 -1.37 6.62 13.50
CA PHE A 283 -2.76 6.21 13.24
C PHE A 283 -3.78 7.11 13.92
N LYS A 284 -3.46 7.63 15.10
CA LYS A 284 -4.39 8.42 15.93
C LYS A 284 -4.92 9.66 15.19
N GLU A 285 -4.06 10.38 14.48
CA GLU A 285 -4.44 11.60 13.76
C GLU A 285 -5.01 11.35 12.37
N THR A 286 -4.94 10.12 11.86
CA THR A 286 -5.41 9.79 10.51
C THR A 286 -6.92 9.91 10.42
N SER A 287 -7.39 10.67 9.44
CA SER A 287 -8.81 10.84 9.12
C SER A 287 -9.24 10.07 7.88
N LEU A 288 -8.29 9.66 7.02
CA LEU A 288 -8.53 8.79 5.88
C LEU A 288 -7.40 7.78 5.73
N PHE A 289 -7.77 6.51 5.62
CA PHE A 289 -6.89 5.43 5.20
C PHE A 289 -7.15 5.09 3.73
N ILE A 290 -6.09 4.79 2.99
CA ILE A 290 -6.18 4.27 1.62
C ILE A 290 -5.34 3.00 1.56
N VAL A 291 -5.90 1.90 1.06
CA VAL A 291 -5.19 0.63 0.83
C VAL A 291 -5.19 0.34 -0.66
N TYR A 292 -4.01 0.24 -1.25
CA TYR A 292 -3.81 0.04 -2.69
C TYR A 292 -2.78 -1.04 -2.99
N GLY A 293 -3.13 -2.01 -3.84
CA GLY A 293 -2.19 -3.05 -4.28
C GLY A 293 -1.70 -3.98 -3.15
N CYS A 294 -2.34 -3.96 -1.98
CA CYS A 294 -2.02 -4.84 -0.86
C CYS A 294 -2.84 -6.13 -0.91
N SER A 295 -2.23 -7.25 -0.53
CA SER A 295 -3.01 -8.39 -0.04
C SER A 295 -3.52 -8.06 1.36
N LEU A 296 -4.82 -8.25 1.60
CA LEU A 296 -5.42 -8.08 2.94
C LEU A 296 -5.18 -9.33 3.82
N GLY A 297 -3.98 -9.92 3.71
CA GLY A 297 -3.59 -11.15 4.36
C GLY A 297 -3.18 -10.94 5.82
N SER A 298 -3.14 -12.05 6.58
CA SER A 298 -2.76 -12.07 7.99
C SER A 298 -1.27 -11.80 8.24
N SER A 299 -0.44 -11.84 7.18
CA SER A 299 1.00 -11.62 7.26
C SER A 299 1.38 -10.18 7.60
N ASP A 300 0.49 -9.21 7.36
CA ASP A 300 0.62 -7.79 7.72
C ASP A 300 -0.48 -7.35 8.71
N SER A 301 -1.03 -8.29 9.48
CA SER A 301 -2.20 -8.07 10.35
C SER A 301 -2.05 -6.96 11.40
N TRP A 302 -0.83 -6.61 11.81
CA TRP A 302 -0.59 -5.46 12.70
C TRP A 302 -1.15 -4.16 12.09
N TRP A 303 -0.90 -3.93 10.80
CA TRP A 303 -1.35 -2.73 10.09
C TRP A 303 -2.87 -2.68 9.98
N TRP A 304 -3.49 -3.79 9.57
CA TRP A 304 -4.95 -3.90 9.46
C TRP A 304 -5.65 -3.69 10.80
N ASN A 305 -5.07 -4.24 11.88
CA ASN A 305 -5.57 -4.04 13.24
C ASN A 305 -5.54 -2.57 13.67
N LYS A 306 -4.46 -1.82 13.38
CA LYS A 306 -4.40 -0.40 13.72
C LYS A 306 -5.41 0.44 12.96
N ILE A 307 -5.68 0.11 11.70
CA ILE A 307 -6.78 0.74 10.92
C ILE A 307 -8.12 0.40 11.56
N TYR A 308 -8.38 -0.88 11.83
CA TYR A 308 -9.61 -1.35 12.46
C TYR A 308 -9.89 -0.64 13.80
N GLU A 309 -8.89 -0.55 14.69
CA GLU A 309 -8.98 0.17 15.95
C GLU A 309 -9.37 1.63 15.70
N ARG A 310 -8.67 2.30 14.78
CA ARG A 310 -8.92 3.70 14.46
C ARG A 310 -10.31 3.96 13.86
N LEU A 311 -10.87 3.02 13.09
CA LEU A 311 -12.23 3.12 12.54
C LEU A 311 -13.32 2.96 13.61
N LEU A 312 -13.02 2.33 14.75
CA LEU A 312 -13.96 2.14 15.85
C LEU A 312 -13.98 3.30 16.85
N ASP A 313 -12.91 4.09 16.87
CA ASP A 313 -12.77 5.28 17.73
C ASP A 313 -13.90 6.30 17.49
N GLU A 314 -14.14 7.15 18.49
CA GLU A 314 -15.14 8.22 18.38
C GLU A 314 -14.73 9.32 17.39
N ASP A 315 -13.42 9.52 17.22
CA ASP A 315 -12.87 10.49 16.27
C ASP A 315 -13.08 10.01 14.83
N PHE A 316 -13.35 10.94 13.92
CA PHE A 316 -13.65 10.60 12.52
C PHE A 316 -12.49 9.88 11.81
N ALA A 317 -12.76 8.73 11.20
CA ALA A 317 -11.91 8.08 10.21
C ALA A 317 -12.74 7.33 9.15
N GLU A 318 -12.24 7.26 7.94
CA GLU A 318 -12.77 6.46 6.83
C GLU A 318 -11.65 5.64 6.19
N LEU A 319 -12.00 4.56 5.49
CA LEU A 319 -11.06 3.67 4.81
C LEU A 319 -11.49 3.44 3.37
N PHE A 320 -10.59 3.70 2.42
CA PHE A 320 -10.74 3.33 1.01
C PHE A 320 -9.89 2.09 0.71
N ILE A 321 -10.50 1.08 0.11
CA ILE A 321 -9.81 -0.14 -0.32
C ILE A 321 -9.96 -0.27 -1.83
N TYR A 322 -8.85 -0.23 -2.54
CA TYR A 322 -8.81 -0.48 -3.97
C TYR A 322 -8.80 -1.99 -4.22
N ASN A 323 -9.86 -2.49 -4.85
CA ASN A 323 -10.14 -3.90 -5.05
C ASN A 323 -9.88 -4.32 -6.50
N TYR A 324 -8.70 -4.89 -6.75
CA TYR A 324 -8.28 -5.38 -8.06
C TYR A 324 -8.99 -6.67 -8.48
N GLU A 325 -9.31 -7.54 -7.51
CA GLU A 325 -9.91 -8.86 -7.75
C GLU A 325 -11.38 -8.78 -8.17
N ASN A 326 -11.98 -7.57 -8.19
CA ASN A 326 -13.41 -7.33 -8.44
C ASN A 326 -14.32 -8.22 -7.58
N LEU A 327 -13.87 -8.55 -6.36
CA LEU A 327 -14.69 -9.23 -5.38
C LEU A 327 -15.86 -8.34 -4.97
N ASN A 328 -17.01 -8.93 -4.66
CA ASN A 328 -18.13 -8.17 -4.13
C ASN A 328 -17.73 -7.47 -2.81
N ARG A 329 -18.37 -6.34 -2.52
CA ARG A 329 -18.12 -5.50 -1.34
C ARG A 329 -18.02 -6.29 -0.03
N ASP A 330 -18.98 -7.18 0.25
CA ASP A 330 -19.01 -7.92 1.52
C ASP A 330 -17.83 -8.89 1.64
N SER A 331 -17.43 -9.51 0.54
CA SER A 331 -16.23 -10.36 0.50
C SER A 331 -14.97 -9.57 0.81
N VAL A 332 -14.81 -8.34 0.29
CA VAL A 332 -13.63 -7.51 0.58
C VAL A 332 -13.58 -7.09 2.05
N ILE A 333 -14.72 -6.64 2.60
CA ILE A 333 -14.79 -6.28 4.03
C ILE A 333 -14.47 -7.49 4.90
N LYS A 334 -15.03 -8.66 4.60
CA LYS A 334 -14.70 -9.90 5.33
C LYS A 334 -13.22 -10.26 5.21
N LYS A 335 -12.62 -10.10 4.03
CA LYS A 335 -11.17 -10.31 3.82
C LYS A 335 -10.35 -9.36 4.72
N PHE A 336 -10.72 -8.07 4.77
CA PHE A 336 -10.12 -7.10 5.69
C PHE A 336 -10.27 -7.52 7.16
N MET A 337 -11.47 -7.89 7.61
CA MET A 337 -11.71 -8.31 9.00
C MET A 337 -10.93 -9.57 9.37
N ASN A 338 -10.84 -10.55 8.45
CA ASN A 338 -10.02 -11.74 8.64
C ASN A 338 -8.53 -11.38 8.72
N GLY A 339 -8.06 -10.42 7.91
CA GLY A 339 -6.72 -9.85 7.99
C GLY A 339 -6.44 -9.19 9.35
N CYS A 340 -7.46 -8.65 10.02
CA CYS A 340 -7.38 -8.15 11.40
C CYS A 340 -7.45 -9.28 12.47
N GLY A 341 -7.66 -10.55 12.09
CA GLY A 341 -7.91 -11.64 13.03
C GLY A 341 -9.28 -11.56 13.73
N LYS A 342 -10.29 -10.94 13.08
CA LYS A 342 -11.66 -10.77 13.59
C LYS A 342 -12.65 -11.69 12.88
N GLU A 343 -12.34 -12.98 12.83
CA GLU A 343 -13.12 -13.99 12.09
C GLU A 343 -14.54 -14.24 12.65
N SER A 344 -14.77 -13.91 13.93
CA SER A 344 -16.02 -14.19 14.66
C SER A 344 -16.62 -12.93 15.27
N MET A 345 -16.99 -11.98 14.41
CA MET A 345 -17.54 -10.69 14.82
C MET A 345 -19.08 -10.68 14.78
N THR A 346 -19.71 -9.85 15.62
CA THR A 346 -21.17 -9.69 15.63
C THR A 346 -21.67 -8.91 14.40
N SER A 347 -22.96 -9.03 14.06
CA SER A 347 -23.58 -8.25 12.98
C SER A 347 -23.44 -6.75 13.22
N ASP A 348 -23.60 -6.31 14.47
CA ASP A 348 -23.63 -4.89 14.82
C ASP A 348 -22.25 -4.25 14.67
N GLU A 349 -21.18 -4.97 15.06
CA GLU A 349 -19.80 -4.52 14.87
C GLU A 349 -19.43 -4.49 13.37
N TYR A 350 -19.90 -5.48 12.59
CA TYR A 350 -19.71 -5.48 11.14
C TYR A 350 -20.35 -4.27 10.49
N ASP A 351 -21.63 -4.02 10.78
CA ASP A 351 -22.37 -2.90 10.20
C ASP A 351 -21.73 -1.56 10.59
N LYS A 352 -21.35 -1.41 11.87
CA LYS A 352 -20.66 -0.21 12.35
C LYS A 352 -19.41 0.08 11.53
N ILE A 353 -18.53 -0.91 11.31
CA ILE A 353 -17.28 -0.66 10.60
C ILE A 353 -17.51 -0.54 9.09
N ALA A 354 -18.40 -1.36 8.53
CA ALA A 354 -18.70 -1.34 7.10
C ALA A 354 -19.17 0.05 6.63
N GLU A 355 -19.87 0.81 7.46
CA GLU A 355 -20.27 2.20 7.16
C GLU A 355 -19.09 3.14 6.86
N HIS A 356 -17.90 2.86 7.38
CA HIS A 356 -16.69 3.67 7.19
C HIS A 356 -15.78 3.16 6.06
N ILE A 357 -16.10 2.01 5.46
CA ILE A 357 -15.26 1.37 4.42
C ILE A 357 -15.87 1.57 3.04
N PHE A 358 -15.08 2.12 2.11
CA PHE A 358 -15.44 2.32 0.71
C PHE A 358 -14.55 1.43 -0.17
N ILE A 359 -15.17 0.64 -1.05
CA ILE A 359 -14.48 -0.31 -1.93
C ILE A 359 -14.46 0.25 -3.35
N ILE A 360 -13.28 0.48 -3.88
CA ILE A 360 -13.08 1.05 -5.22
C ILE A 360 -12.64 -0.09 -6.13
N ASP A 361 -13.55 -0.55 -6.99
CA ASP A 361 -13.29 -1.67 -7.90
C ASP A 361 -12.50 -1.19 -9.12
N PHE A 362 -11.38 -1.87 -9.40
CA PHE A 362 -10.54 -1.64 -10.57
C PHE A 362 -9.93 -2.98 -11.02
N GLY A 363 -9.25 -3.04 -12.15
CA GLY A 363 -8.60 -4.28 -12.60
C GLY A 363 -8.23 -4.25 -14.08
N ASP A 364 -7.82 -5.40 -14.63
CA ASP A 364 -7.26 -5.51 -16.00
C ASP A 364 -8.20 -4.97 -17.12
N ASN A 365 -9.50 -4.79 -16.86
CA ASN A 365 -10.48 -4.29 -17.83
C ASN A 365 -11.06 -2.90 -17.47
N ASN A 366 -10.61 -2.28 -16.37
CA ASN A 366 -11.09 -1.00 -15.90
C ASN A 366 -9.94 -0.18 -15.32
N ASP A 367 -9.32 0.62 -16.20
CA ASP A 367 -8.20 1.52 -15.90
C ASP A 367 -8.66 2.94 -15.52
N ASP A 368 -9.97 3.16 -15.34
CA ASP A 368 -10.56 4.46 -15.01
C ASP A 368 -10.39 4.83 -13.52
N ILE A 369 -9.23 4.51 -12.94
CA ILE A 369 -8.82 5.03 -11.63
C ILE A 369 -7.90 6.23 -11.80
N VAL A 370 -8.02 7.18 -10.88
CA VAL A 370 -7.21 8.39 -10.79
C VAL A 370 -6.02 8.18 -9.88
N PHE A 371 -6.22 7.49 -8.76
CA PHE A 371 -5.17 7.25 -7.78
C PHE A 371 -4.12 6.28 -8.31
N LEU A 372 -2.84 6.68 -8.27
CA LEU A 372 -1.71 5.88 -8.76
C LEU A 372 -1.90 5.37 -10.20
N GLN A 373 -2.60 6.14 -11.04
CA GLN A 373 -2.85 5.80 -12.43
C GLN A 373 -1.54 5.76 -13.22
N LEU A 374 -1.35 4.72 -14.04
CA LEU A 374 -0.16 4.58 -14.88
C LEU A 374 -0.45 5.09 -16.31
N PRO A 375 0.15 6.20 -16.77
CA PRO A 375 0.01 6.73 -18.13
C PRO A 375 0.49 5.80 -19.25
N GLU A 376 0.18 6.13 -20.50
CA GLU A 376 0.94 5.61 -21.64
C GLU A 376 2.30 6.33 -21.75
N LEU A 377 3.30 5.67 -22.34
CA LEU A 377 4.57 6.34 -22.63
C LEU A 377 4.36 7.46 -23.65
N PRO A 378 5.01 8.64 -23.48
CA PRO A 378 5.01 9.69 -24.48
C PRO A 378 5.50 9.17 -25.84
N SER A 379 5.00 9.74 -26.94
CA SER A 379 5.32 9.28 -28.31
C SER A 379 6.81 9.36 -28.69
N ASP A 380 7.62 10.05 -27.89
CA ASP A 380 9.05 10.27 -28.13
C ASP A 380 9.96 9.27 -27.36
N TYR A 381 9.40 8.21 -26.75
CA TYR A 381 10.14 7.19 -25.99
C TYR A 381 10.50 5.92 -26.77
#